data_AF-A0A0M9FV74-F1
#
_entry.id   AF-A0A0M9FV74-F1
#
_cell.length_a   1.000
_cell.length_b   1.000
_cell.length_c   1.000
_cell.angle_alpha   90.00
_cell.angle_beta   90.00
_cell.angle_gamma   90.00
#
_symmetry.space_group_name_H-M   'P 1'
#
loop_
_entity.id
_entity.type
_entity.pdbx_description
1 polymer ?
#
loop_
_entity_poly.entity_id
_entity_poly.type
_entity_poly.pdbx_seq_one_letter_code
_entity_poly.pdbx_strand_id
1 'polypeptide(L)'
;MRKTVVLAERESSFVATVREDMPYRWSALDFSVHLIGSLRLNQITYLPPTSLEELRNYDASAGASPALVHSVRAIVRTVTANNKVEDFVLACFPLEVSRLTKAELFTVPPTAKSAEAAAADDLPHTGSVTAAVHPASSNAESGPSPRLPSISSLLPRRRDAFEHLTNTFVLPCATDVASGLDVHVGLDGFTELRVEGPGTVVFSGEEKLGVLNPSRGEYSFQ
;
A
#
# COMPACT_ATOMS: atom_id res chain seq x y z
N MET A 1 32.00 -16.57 1.73
CA MET A 1 30.79 -15.71 1.76
C MET A 1 29.93 -16.06 0.57
N ARG A 2 28.65 -16.44 0.76
CA ARG A 2 27.73 -16.68 -0.36
C ARG A 2 27.31 -15.32 -0.92
N LYS A 3 27.57 -15.06 -2.21
CA LYS A 3 27.06 -13.87 -2.89
C LYS A 3 25.61 -14.15 -3.28
N THR A 4 24.68 -13.52 -2.58
CA THR A 4 23.28 -13.50 -2.96
C THR A 4 23.13 -12.67 -4.25
N VAL A 5 22.70 -13.28 -5.35
CA VAL A 5 22.47 -12.59 -6.62
C VAL A 5 21.00 -12.17 -6.68
N VAL A 6 20.77 -10.86 -6.61
CA VAL A 6 19.46 -10.26 -6.85
C VAL A 6 19.22 -10.22 -8.36
N LEU A 7 18.18 -10.91 -8.83
CA LEU A 7 17.84 -10.99 -10.25
C LEU A 7 17.17 -9.72 -10.76
N ALA A 8 16.39 -9.08 -9.88
CA ALA A 8 15.68 -7.86 -10.18
C ALA A 8 15.26 -7.21 -8.86
N GLU A 9 15.22 -5.88 -8.88
CA GLU A 9 14.85 -5.05 -7.75
C GLU A 9 13.87 -3.97 -8.22
N ARG A 10 12.91 -3.65 -7.37
CA ARG A 10 11.99 -2.52 -7.55
C ARG A 10 11.95 -1.72 -6.27
N GLU A 11 12.14 -0.42 -6.41
CA GLU A 11 11.85 0.56 -5.39
C GLU A 11 10.60 1.35 -5.81
N SER A 12 9.67 1.56 -4.88
CA SER A 12 8.50 2.37 -5.13
C SER A 12 8.00 3.05 -3.88
N SER A 13 7.40 4.22 -4.05
CA SER A 13 6.63 4.83 -2.97
C SER A 13 5.39 4.00 -2.64
N PHE A 14 5.12 3.89 -1.35
CA PHE A 14 3.93 3.25 -0.83
C PHE A 14 3.20 4.18 0.14
N VAL A 15 1.88 4.00 0.20
CA VAL A 15 1.02 4.64 1.18
C VAL A 15 0.00 3.59 1.62
N ALA A 16 -0.14 3.40 2.92
CA ALA A 16 -1.02 2.41 3.52
C ALA A 16 -1.93 3.09 4.55
N THR A 17 -3.24 2.89 4.38
CA THR A 17 -4.27 3.37 5.30
C THR A 17 -4.69 2.24 6.22
N VAL A 18 -4.57 2.46 7.52
CA VAL A 18 -4.70 1.43 8.56
C VAL A 18 -5.69 1.88 9.62
N ARG A 19 -6.55 0.95 10.03
CA ARG A 19 -7.50 1.11 11.14
C ARG A 19 -7.29 -0.03 12.13
N GLU A 20 -7.82 0.10 13.34
CA GLU A 20 -7.67 -0.93 14.36
C GLU A 20 -8.25 -2.30 13.94
N ASP A 21 -9.38 -2.28 13.23
CA ASP A 21 -10.06 -3.47 12.69
C ASP A 21 -9.45 -3.95 11.35
N MET A 22 -8.60 -3.14 10.72
CA MET A 22 -8.08 -3.39 9.38
C MET A 22 -6.57 -3.11 9.32
N PRO A 23 -5.75 -4.05 9.84
CA PRO A 23 -4.30 -3.94 9.75
C PRO A 23 -3.80 -4.14 8.32
N TYR A 24 -2.70 -3.48 7.97
CA TYR A 24 -2.07 -3.66 6.66
C TYR A 24 -1.01 -4.76 6.74
N ARG A 25 -1.17 -5.79 5.91
CA ARG A 25 -0.27 -6.94 5.83
C ARG A 25 0.30 -7.08 4.43
N TRP A 26 1.58 -7.39 4.35
CA TRP A 26 2.23 -7.85 3.12
C TRP A 26 1.96 -9.34 2.90
N SER A 27 0.67 -9.75 2.97
CA SER A 27 0.24 -11.15 2.93
C SER A 27 0.20 -11.76 1.51
N ALA A 28 1.04 -11.29 0.61
CA ALA A 28 1.09 -11.75 -0.79
C ALA A 28 2.52 -11.75 -1.37
N LEU A 29 3.55 -11.75 -0.53
CA LEU A 29 4.86 -12.20 -1.00
C LEU A 29 4.79 -13.71 -1.08
N ASP A 30 4.56 -14.23 -2.29
CA ASP A 30 4.58 -15.65 -2.56
C ASP A 30 5.97 -16.19 -2.23
N PHE A 31 6.13 -16.81 -1.04
CA PHE A 31 7.39 -17.37 -0.56
C PHE A 31 7.91 -18.52 -1.42
N SER A 32 7.16 -18.97 -2.43
CA SER A 32 7.69 -19.86 -3.47
C SER A 32 8.79 -19.18 -4.30
N VAL A 33 8.74 -17.85 -4.40
CA VAL A 33 9.80 -17.00 -4.92
C VAL A 33 10.62 -16.50 -3.73
N HIS A 34 11.95 -16.66 -3.78
CA HIS A 34 12.84 -16.13 -2.74
C HIS A 34 12.86 -14.59 -2.82
N LEU A 35 11.81 -13.95 -2.29
CA LEU A 35 11.63 -12.51 -2.24
C LEU A 35 12.33 -11.98 -1.00
N ILE A 36 13.10 -10.90 -1.18
CA ILE A 36 13.55 -10.05 -0.09
C ILE A 36 12.78 -8.74 -0.21
N GLY A 37 12.24 -8.24 0.88
CA GLY A 37 11.63 -6.93 0.91
C GLY A 37 12.10 -6.11 2.10
N SER A 38 12.05 -4.80 1.96
CA SER A 38 12.25 -3.86 3.05
C SER A 38 11.37 -2.63 2.87
N LEU A 39 10.93 -2.08 3.98
CA LEU A 39 10.18 -0.84 4.07
C LEU A 39 11.04 0.21 4.74
N ARG A 40 10.96 1.42 4.22
CA ARG A 40 11.46 2.63 4.86
C ARG A 40 10.29 3.56 5.11
N LEU A 41 9.93 3.76 6.37
CA LEU A 41 8.85 4.65 6.78
C LEU A 41 9.38 6.06 6.93
N ASN A 42 8.75 7.01 6.24
CA ASN A 42 9.17 8.41 6.20
C ASN A 42 8.18 9.31 6.95
N GLN A 43 6.88 8.98 6.90
CA GLN A 43 5.83 9.76 7.54
C GLN A 43 4.66 8.88 7.98
N ILE A 44 4.05 9.26 9.11
CA ILE A 44 2.82 8.70 9.63
C ILE A 44 1.86 9.86 9.89
N THR A 45 0.67 9.83 9.30
CA THR A 45 -0.37 10.84 9.49
C THR A 45 -1.58 10.21 10.17
N TYR A 46 -1.99 10.75 11.30
CA TYR A 46 -3.24 10.42 11.96
C TYR A 46 -4.40 11.23 11.38
N LEU A 47 -5.51 10.54 11.17
CA LEU A 47 -6.79 11.07 10.74
C LEU A 47 -7.81 10.78 11.85
N PRO A 48 -8.15 11.80 12.66
CA PRO A 48 -9.17 11.68 13.69
C PRO A 48 -10.50 11.15 13.15
N PRO A 49 -11.35 10.55 14.00
CA PRO A 49 -12.75 10.31 13.68
C PRO A 49 -13.42 11.57 13.13
N THR A 50 -14.36 11.40 12.22
CA THR A 50 -15.05 12.50 11.55
C THR A 50 -16.08 13.20 12.44
N SER A 51 -16.51 12.54 13.52
CA SER A 51 -17.54 13.04 14.43
C SER A 51 -17.41 12.45 15.84
N LEU A 52 -18.09 13.11 16.80
CA LEU A 52 -18.26 12.56 18.15
C LEU A 52 -19.06 11.26 18.17
N GLU A 53 -19.98 11.07 17.23
CA GLU A 53 -20.77 9.84 17.14
C GLU A 53 -19.89 8.65 16.74
N GLU A 54 -18.98 8.84 15.78
CA GLU A 54 -18.01 7.83 15.40
C GLU A 54 -17.10 7.44 16.59
N LEU A 55 -16.63 8.42 17.36
CA LEU A 55 -15.84 8.16 18.56
C LEU A 55 -16.65 7.39 19.64
N ARG A 56 -17.92 7.75 19.87
CA ARG A 56 -18.78 7.04 20.82
C ARG A 56 -19.05 5.61 20.39
N ASN A 57 -19.23 5.37 19.10
CA ASN A 57 -19.40 4.02 18.55
C ASN A 57 -18.12 3.20 18.75
N TYR A 58 -16.95 3.81 18.57
CA TYR A 58 -15.67 3.19 18.89
C TYR A 58 -15.60 2.81 20.38
N ASP A 59 -15.85 3.75 21.29
CA ASP A 59 -15.79 3.51 22.75
C ASP A 59 -16.75 2.38 23.16
N ALA A 60 -17.98 2.39 22.63
CA ALA A 60 -18.96 1.34 22.87
C ALA A 60 -18.49 -0.03 22.36
N SER A 61 -17.86 -0.08 21.19
CA SER A 61 -17.32 -1.33 20.61
C SER A 61 -16.10 -1.85 21.36
N ALA A 62 -15.25 -0.95 21.86
CA ALA A 62 -14.06 -1.28 22.63
C ALA A 62 -14.38 -1.61 24.10
N GLY A 63 -15.62 -1.41 24.55
CA GLY A 63 -16.00 -1.52 25.96
C GLY A 63 -15.29 -0.49 26.84
N ALA A 64 -14.85 0.62 26.25
CA ALA A 64 -14.10 1.67 26.93
C ALA A 64 -15.05 2.70 27.55
N SER A 65 -14.66 3.25 28.70
CA SER A 65 -15.33 4.43 29.26
C SER A 65 -14.96 5.66 28.43
N PRO A 66 -15.89 6.63 28.25
CA PRO A 66 -15.58 7.90 27.61
C PRO A 66 -14.39 8.57 28.28
N ALA A 67 -13.35 8.89 27.50
CA ALA A 67 -12.16 9.58 27.97
C ALA A 67 -12.14 11.01 27.42
N LEU A 68 -11.46 11.93 28.12
CA LEU A 68 -11.25 13.29 27.60
C LEU A 68 -10.19 13.33 26.50
N VAL A 69 -9.25 12.38 26.55
CA VAL A 69 -8.15 12.22 25.60
C VAL A 69 -7.96 10.73 25.30
N HIS A 70 -7.90 10.38 24.01
CA HIS A 70 -7.50 9.06 23.56
C HIS A 70 -6.05 9.11 23.06
N SER A 71 -5.30 8.04 23.28
CA SER A 71 -3.96 7.87 22.70
C SER A 71 -4.05 6.86 21.57
N VAL A 72 -3.78 7.32 20.35
CA VAL A 72 -3.75 6.46 19.16
C VAL A 72 -2.32 6.06 18.89
N ARG A 73 -2.04 4.77 18.81
CA ARG A 73 -0.70 4.21 18.60
C ARG A 73 -0.58 3.67 17.20
N ALA A 74 0.42 4.15 16.47
CA ALA A 74 0.87 3.55 15.21
C ALA A 74 1.94 2.50 15.52
N ILE A 75 1.72 1.26 15.08
CA ILE A 75 2.53 0.11 15.48
C ILE A 75 3.01 -0.63 14.23
N VAL A 76 4.26 -1.08 14.25
CA VAL A 76 4.73 -2.13 13.34
C VAL A 76 4.95 -3.41 14.11
N ARG A 77 4.40 -4.50 13.59
CA ARG A 77 4.58 -5.85 14.11
C ARG A 77 5.44 -6.62 13.14
N THR A 78 6.49 -7.28 13.63
CA THR A 78 7.46 -8.00 12.79
C THR A 78 8.15 -9.10 13.61
N VAL A 79 8.79 -10.05 12.94
CA VAL A 79 9.68 -11.04 13.56
C VAL A 79 11.06 -10.43 13.78
N THR A 80 11.56 -10.54 14.99
CA THR A 80 12.90 -10.03 15.32
C THR A 80 13.96 -11.12 15.21
N ALA A 81 15.24 -10.75 15.40
CA ALA A 81 16.37 -11.69 15.35
C ALA A 81 16.28 -12.83 16.37
N ASN A 82 15.43 -12.72 17.39
CA ASN A 82 15.18 -13.79 18.37
C ASN A 82 14.08 -14.78 17.92
N ASN A 83 13.59 -14.66 16.68
CA ASN A 83 12.48 -15.43 16.09
C ASN A 83 11.14 -15.27 16.83
N LYS A 84 10.93 -14.15 17.52
CA LYS A 84 9.65 -13.79 18.14
C LYS A 84 9.01 -12.66 17.36
N VAL A 85 7.69 -12.71 17.30
CA VAL A 85 6.87 -11.61 16.80
C VAL A 85 6.76 -10.56 17.90
N GLU A 86 7.19 -9.34 17.61
CA GLU A 86 7.18 -8.22 18.55
C GLU A 86 6.48 -7.01 17.91
N ASP A 87 5.86 -6.19 18.76
CA ASP A 87 5.13 -4.97 18.38
C ASP A 87 5.96 -3.75 18.79
N PHE A 88 6.25 -2.87 17.83
CA PHE A 88 7.03 -1.64 18.00
C PHE A 88 6.14 -0.44 17.76
N VAL A 89 6.02 0.44 18.76
CA VAL A 89 5.31 1.71 18.61
C VAL A 89 6.19 2.69 17.86
N LEU A 90 5.68 3.20 16.74
CA LEU A 90 6.37 4.16 15.88
C LEU A 90 5.98 5.60 16.22
N ALA A 91 4.70 5.82 16.53
CA ALA A 91 4.18 7.13 16.89
C ALA A 91 2.95 7.00 17.81
N CYS A 92 2.72 8.03 18.63
CA CYS A 92 1.53 8.17 19.45
C CYS A 92 0.87 9.53 19.14
N PHE A 93 -0.42 9.52 18.85
CA PHE A 93 -1.18 10.71 18.52
C PHE A 93 -2.25 10.96 19.60
N PRO A 94 -2.23 12.12 20.27
CA PRO A 94 -3.28 12.48 21.22
C PRO A 94 -4.53 12.99 20.50
N LEU A 95 -5.66 12.32 20.72
CA LEU A 95 -6.98 12.78 20.30
C LEU A 95 -7.70 13.40 21.50
N GLU A 96 -7.78 14.72 21.55
CA GLU A 96 -8.67 15.42 22.48
C GLU A 96 -10.09 15.46 21.92
N VAL A 97 -11.09 15.04 22.72
CA VAL A 97 -12.50 15.01 22.29
C VAL A 97 -13.00 16.40 21.86
N SER A 98 -12.47 17.45 22.50
CA SER A 98 -12.80 18.85 22.17
C SER A 98 -12.39 19.27 20.76
N ARG A 99 -11.48 18.53 20.10
CA ARG A 99 -11.08 18.78 18.72
C ARG A 99 -12.17 18.36 17.75
N LEU A 100 -12.90 17.29 18.05
CA LEU A 100 -13.97 16.79 17.18
C LEU A 100 -15.19 17.72 17.14
N THR A 101 -15.39 18.56 18.15
CA THR A 101 -16.47 19.57 18.14
C THR A 101 -16.10 20.85 17.41
N LYS A 102 -14.80 21.10 17.20
CA LYS A 102 -14.26 22.30 16.56
C LYS A 102 -13.67 22.02 15.18
N ALA A 103 -13.61 20.76 14.79
CA ALA A 103 -12.96 20.32 13.56
C ALA A 103 -13.74 20.80 12.33
N GLU A 104 -13.02 21.39 11.38
CA GLU A 104 -13.53 21.56 10.02
C GLU A 104 -13.39 20.24 9.27
N LEU A 105 -14.52 19.75 8.75
CA LEU A 105 -14.53 18.58 7.89
C LEU A 105 -14.18 19.03 6.46
N PHE A 106 -13.25 18.33 5.86
CA PHE A 106 -12.95 18.46 4.44
C PHE A 106 -13.58 17.31 3.67
N THR A 107 -14.37 17.63 2.64
CA THR A 107 -14.99 16.64 1.75
C THR A 107 -14.37 16.73 0.36
N VAL A 108 -13.79 15.63 -0.11
CA VAL A 108 -13.33 15.50 -1.50
C VAL A 108 -14.55 15.37 -2.42
N PRO A 109 -14.72 16.23 -3.44
CA PRO A 109 -15.79 16.07 -4.41
C PRO A 109 -15.66 14.74 -5.15
N PRO A 110 -16.75 14.00 -5.40
CA PRO A 110 -16.68 12.77 -6.18
C PRO A 110 -16.18 13.10 -7.59
N THR A 111 -15.07 12.46 -8.00
CA THR A 111 -14.58 12.58 -9.38
C THR A 111 -15.65 12.01 -10.30
N ALA A 112 -16.30 12.86 -11.09
CA ALA A 112 -17.21 12.40 -12.14
C ALA A 112 -16.42 11.49 -13.08
N LYS A 113 -16.74 10.20 -13.09
CA LYS A 113 -16.25 9.28 -14.12
C LYS A 113 -16.71 9.85 -15.45
N SER A 114 -15.77 10.32 -16.27
CA SER A 114 -16.04 10.67 -17.66
C SER A 114 -16.58 9.41 -18.34
N ALA A 115 -17.88 9.42 -18.62
CA ALA A 115 -18.55 8.44 -19.44
C ALA A 115 -18.46 8.93 -20.89
N GLU A 116 -17.46 8.46 -21.62
CA GLU A 116 -17.32 8.59 -23.07
C GLU A 116 -16.54 7.32 -23.50
N ALA A 117 -17.00 6.42 -24.36
CA ALA A 117 -17.91 6.57 -25.47
C ALA A 117 -18.72 5.28 -25.71
N ALA A 118 -20.01 5.43 -25.97
CA ALA A 118 -20.78 4.48 -26.75
C ALA A 118 -21.84 5.23 -27.57
N ALA A 119 -21.73 5.08 -28.90
CA ALA A 119 -22.73 5.29 -29.94
C ALA A 119 -23.08 6.71 -30.42
N ALA A 120 -22.50 7.07 -31.58
CA ALA A 120 -23.14 7.62 -32.79
C ALA A 120 -22.02 7.83 -33.83
N ASP A 121 -21.76 6.95 -34.80
CA ASP A 121 -22.52 6.68 -36.04
C ASP A 121 -22.98 7.96 -36.76
N ASP A 122 -22.12 8.52 -37.62
CA ASP A 122 -22.38 8.65 -39.07
C ASP A 122 -21.19 9.32 -39.80
N LEU A 123 -20.73 8.67 -40.87
CA LEU A 123 -19.83 9.15 -41.93
C LEU A 123 -20.65 10.05 -42.91
N PRO A 124 -20.07 10.89 -43.83
CA PRO A 124 -19.19 10.35 -44.89
C PRO A 124 -18.21 11.30 -45.67
N HIS A 125 -17.34 10.63 -46.46
CA HIS A 125 -16.63 11.03 -47.70
C HIS A 125 -15.51 12.12 -47.62
N THR A 126 -14.34 12.08 -48.30
CA THR A 126 -13.94 11.48 -49.59
C THR A 126 -12.39 11.57 -49.81
N GLY A 127 -11.83 10.60 -50.56
CA GLY A 127 -10.60 10.70 -51.40
C GLY A 127 -9.29 10.15 -50.80
N SER A 128 -8.39 9.41 -51.46
CA SER A 128 -8.29 8.81 -52.81
C SER A 128 -6.97 7.99 -52.91
N VAL A 129 -7.07 6.69 -53.28
CA VAL A 129 -6.24 5.81 -54.17
C VAL A 129 -4.68 5.90 -54.14
N THR A 130 -3.91 4.83 -53.86
CA THR A 130 -3.38 3.79 -54.81
C THR A 130 -2.53 2.73 -54.04
N ALA A 131 -2.84 1.42 -54.10
CA ALA A 131 -2.26 0.33 -54.95
C ALA A 131 -0.78 -0.04 -54.65
N ALA A 132 -0.29 -1.29 -54.53
CA ALA A 132 -0.83 -2.65 -54.64
C ALA A 132 0.25 -3.70 -54.23
N VAL A 133 -0.17 -4.98 -54.15
CA VAL A 133 0.59 -6.25 -54.38
C VAL A 133 1.16 -7.01 -53.15
N HIS A 134 0.44 -8.08 -52.77
CA HIS A 134 0.85 -9.33 -52.08
C HIS A 134 1.64 -10.27 -53.04
N PRO A 135 2.23 -11.46 -52.68
CA PRO A 135 1.86 -12.38 -51.58
C PRO A 135 3.02 -13.19 -50.92
N ALA A 136 2.63 -14.07 -49.99
CA ALA A 136 3.14 -15.44 -49.74
C ALA A 136 3.75 -15.74 -48.36
N SER A 137 2.92 -16.40 -47.54
CA SER A 137 3.16 -17.63 -46.76
C SER A 137 4.55 -17.88 -46.13
N SER A 138 4.58 -17.97 -44.81
CA SER A 138 5.09 -19.18 -44.14
C SER A 138 4.59 -19.27 -42.70
N ASN A 139 3.98 -20.41 -42.40
CA ASN A 139 3.63 -20.86 -41.06
C ASN A 139 4.91 -21.02 -40.23
N ALA A 140 4.94 -20.41 -39.05
CA ALA A 140 5.77 -20.86 -37.95
C ALA A 140 4.90 -20.82 -36.68
N GLU A 141 4.41 -22.00 -36.29
CA GLU A 141 3.89 -22.27 -34.97
C GLU A 141 4.97 -21.92 -33.94
N SER A 142 4.91 -20.71 -33.39
CA SER A 142 5.56 -20.40 -32.13
C SER A 142 4.56 -20.75 -31.03
N GLY A 143 4.69 -21.96 -30.49
CA GLY A 143 4.06 -22.30 -29.22
C GLY A 143 4.36 -21.20 -28.18
N PRO A 144 3.43 -20.89 -27.26
CA PRO A 144 3.63 -19.82 -26.31
C PRO A 144 4.86 -20.15 -25.47
N SER A 145 5.95 -19.43 -25.72
CA SER A 145 7.12 -19.41 -24.86
C SER A 145 6.62 -19.13 -23.43
N PRO A 146 7.02 -19.90 -22.41
CA PRO A 146 6.62 -19.64 -21.03
C PRO A 146 7.21 -18.30 -20.63
N ARG A 147 6.44 -17.23 -20.83
CA ARG A 147 6.79 -15.90 -20.35
C ARG A 147 6.83 -16.04 -18.85
N LEU A 148 8.04 -15.93 -18.27
CA LEU A 148 8.20 -15.75 -16.84
C LEU A 148 7.23 -14.66 -16.42
N PRO A 149 6.37 -14.89 -15.41
CA PRO A 149 5.45 -13.86 -14.95
C PRO A 149 6.28 -12.61 -14.62
N SER A 150 5.91 -11.49 -15.23
CA SER A 150 6.53 -10.21 -14.94
C SER A 150 6.47 -9.99 -13.43
N ILE A 151 7.52 -9.45 -12.82
CA ILE A 151 7.57 -9.21 -11.37
C ILE A 151 6.36 -8.37 -10.92
N SER A 152 5.89 -7.47 -11.77
CA SER A 152 4.67 -6.68 -11.56
C SER A 152 3.38 -7.50 -11.41
N SER A 153 3.38 -8.76 -11.85
CA SER A 153 2.25 -9.72 -11.77
C SER A 153 2.35 -10.70 -10.61
N LEU A 154 3.54 -10.85 -10.01
CA LEU A 154 3.78 -11.68 -8.83
C LEU A 154 3.61 -10.93 -7.51
N LEU A 155 3.61 -9.60 -7.58
CA LEU A 155 3.49 -8.72 -6.42
C LEU A 155 2.04 -8.27 -6.25
N PRO A 156 1.55 -8.13 -5.01
CA PRO A 156 0.21 -7.61 -4.74
C PRO A 156 0.00 -6.31 -5.53
N ARG A 157 -1.06 -6.29 -6.35
CA ARG A 157 -1.54 -5.06 -7.00
C ARG A 157 -1.70 -4.00 -5.92
N ARG A 158 -1.19 -2.79 -6.17
CA ARG A 158 -1.45 -1.60 -5.37
C ARG A 158 -2.93 -1.58 -4.99
N ARG A 159 -3.25 -1.80 -3.71
CA ARG A 159 -4.50 -1.31 -3.17
C ARG A 159 -4.29 0.18 -3.02
N ASP A 160 -5.11 0.95 -3.72
CA ASP A 160 -5.00 2.40 -3.71
C ASP A 160 -5.12 2.90 -2.28
N ALA A 161 -4.23 3.82 -1.92
CA ALA A 161 -4.03 4.37 -0.57
C ALA A 161 -5.30 4.97 0.08
N PHE A 162 -6.41 5.05 -0.66
CA PHE A 162 -7.64 5.72 -0.28
C PHE A 162 -8.89 4.84 -0.46
N GLU A 163 -8.76 3.55 -0.79
CA GLU A 163 -9.91 2.65 -1.04
C GLU A 163 -10.87 2.57 0.16
N HIS A 164 -10.35 2.84 1.38
CA HIS A 164 -11.10 2.81 2.63
C HIS A 164 -11.17 4.15 3.34
N LEU A 165 -10.66 5.22 2.74
CA LEU A 165 -10.82 6.56 3.29
C LEU A 165 -12.21 7.07 2.94
N THR A 166 -12.94 7.49 3.96
CA THR A 166 -14.16 8.25 3.75
C THR A 166 -13.82 9.50 2.94
N ASN A 167 -14.68 9.86 1.98
CA ASN A 167 -14.50 11.10 1.19
C ASN A 167 -14.54 12.36 2.06
N THR A 168 -14.88 12.23 3.35
CA THR A 168 -14.87 13.29 4.34
C THR A 168 -13.92 12.94 5.48
N PHE A 169 -13.06 13.86 5.87
CA PHE A 169 -12.12 13.70 6.97
C PHE A 169 -11.88 15.01 7.72
N VAL A 170 -11.48 14.91 8.99
CA VAL A 170 -10.97 16.05 9.75
C VAL A 170 -9.58 16.40 9.23
N LEU A 171 -9.33 17.69 8.97
CA LEU A 171 -8.00 18.12 8.56
C LEU A 171 -6.96 17.81 9.65
N PRO A 172 -5.86 17.11 9.31
CA PRO A 172 -4.77 16.89 10.25
C PRO A 172 -4.21 18.22 10.76
N CYS A 173 -3.95 18.31 12.05
CA CYS A 173 -3.15 19.39 12.62
C CYS A 173 -1.69 18.93 12.81
N ALA A 174 -0.82 19.86 13.22
CA ALA A 174 0.62 19.57 13.33
C ALA A 174 0.93 18.38 14.28
N THR A 175 0.12 18.15 15.31
CA THR A 175 0.31 17.03 16.24
C THR A 175 -0.16 15.68 15.69
N ASP A 176 -0.86 15.68 14.56
CA ASP A 176 -1.33 14.45 13.91
C ASP A 176 -0.31 13.91 12.89
N VAL A 177 0.83 14.57 12.69
CA VAL A 177 1.82 14.17 11.69
C VAL A 177 3.15 13.88 12.39
N ALA A 178 3.60 12.64 12.28
CA ALA A 178 4.98 12.25 12.57
C ALA A 178 5.75 12.20 11.25
N SER A 179 6.62 13.19 11.02
CA SER A 179 7.45 13.31 9.82
C SER A 179 8.93 13.17 10.13
N GLY A 180 9.75 12.97 9.10
CA GLY A 180 11.20 12.79 9.26
C GLY A 180 11.57 11.46 9.90
N LEU A 181 10.69 10.46 9.80
CA LEU A 181 10.98 9.11 10.23
C LEU A 181 12.01 8.49 9.28
N ASP A 182 12.88 7.66 9.83
CA ASP A 182 13.82 6.82 9.05
C ASP A 182 13.81 5.42 9.65
N VAL A 183 12.64 4.80 9.65
CA VAL A 183 12.43 3.47 10.24
C VAL A 183 12.51 2.42 9.13
N HIS A 184 13.47 1.50 9.28
CA HIS A 184 13.72 0.42 8.32
C HIS A 184 13.19 -0.89 8.87
N VAL A 185 12.33 -1.55 8.11
CA VAL A 185 11.69 -2.82 8.50
C VAL A 185 11.88 -3.84 7.39
N GLY A 186 12.39 -5.02 7.73
CA GLY A 186 12.46 -6.13 6.79
C GLY A 186 11.07 -6.72 6.57
N LEU A 187 10.70 -7.01 5.32
CA LEU A 187 9.49 -7.74 4.99
C LEU A 187 9.75 -9.24 5.16
N ASP A 188 9.29 -9.77 6.28
CA ASP A 188 9.53 -11.15 6.73
C ASP A 188 8.31 -12.07 6.54
N GLY A 189 7.23 -11.54 5.95
CA GLY A 189 5.97 -12.26 5.80
C GLY A 189 5.00 -12.17 6.98
N PHE A 190 5.50 -11.71 8.12
CA PHE A 190 4.76 -11.42 9.33
C PHE A 190 4.65 -9.91 9.59
N THR A 191 5.36 -9.11 8.81
CA THR A 191 5.30 -7.65 8.87
C THR A 191 3.88 -7.15 8.69
N GLU A 192 3.42 -6.39 9.67
CA GLU A 192 2.07 -5.87 9.75
C GLU A 192 2.10 -4.44 10.31
N LEU A 193 1.45 -3.49 9.64
CA LEU A 193 1.16 -2.19 10.21
C LEU A 193 -0.18 -2.25 10.93
N ARG A 194 -0.20 -1.78 12.17
CA ARG A 194 -1.37 -1.82 13.04
C ARG A 194 -1.60 -0.44 13.66
N VAL A 195 -2.85 -0.24 14.06
CA VAL A 195 -3.28 0.92 14.82
C VAL A 195 -4.02 0.41 16.06
N GLU A 196 -3.76 1.03 17.19
CA GLU A 196 -4.59 0.90 18.39
C GLU A 196 -5.18 2.27 18.69
N GLY A 197 -6.50 2.38 18.76
CA GLY A 197 -7.18 3.64 19.03
C GLY A 197 -8.14 4.10 17.92
N PRO A 198 -8.96 5.12 18.22
CA PRO A 198 -9.99 5.60 17.30
C PRO A 198 -9.41 6.35 16.09
N GLY A 199 -10.09 6.22 14.95
CA GLY A 199 -9.75 6.91 13.71
C GLY A 199 -8.93 6.05 12.75
N THR A 200 -8.12 6.72 11.93
CA THR A 200 -7.34 6.08 10.86
C THR A 200 -5.90 6.61 10.88
N VAL A 201 -4.92 5.77 10.54
CA VAL A 201 -3.53 6.19 10.38
C VAL A 201 -3.06 5.86 8.97
N VAL A 202 -2.40 6.83 8.34
CA VAL A 202 -1.80 6.71 7.02
C VAL A 202 -0.28 6.63 7.18
N PHE A 203 0.29 5.49 6.81
CA PHE A 203 1.73 5.26 6.74
C PHE A 203 2.21 5.56 5.34
N SER A 204 3.31 6.29 5.19
CA SER A 204 3.93 6.56 3.90
C SER A 204 5.44 6.42 3.94
N GLY A 205 5.99 6.00 2.80
CA GLY A 205 7.41 5.74 2.69
C GLY A 205 7.79 5.07 1.38
N GLU A 206 8.90 4.36 1.43
CA GLU A 206 9.50 3.64 0.31
C GLU A 206 9.45 2.14 0.60
N GLU A 207 9.11 1.37 -0.40
CA GLU A 207 9.15 -0.08 -0.39
C GLU A 207 10.16 -0.55 -1.44
N LYS A 208 11.08 -1.41 -1.00
CA LYS A 208 12.07 -2.07 -1.85
C LYS A 208 11.81 -3.55 -1.84
N LEU A 209 11.60 -4.13 -3.02
CA LEU A 209 11.35 -5.55 -3.24
C LEU A 209 12.38 -6.10 -4.22
N GLY A 210 12.94 -7.26 -3.92
CA GLY A 210 13.92 -7.95 -4.75
C GLY A 210 13.61 -9.43 -4.89
N VAL A 211 13.92 -9.99 -6.06
CA VAL A 211 13.82 -11.44 -6.33
C VAL A 211 15.22 -12.04 -6.30
N LEU A 212 15.42 -13.08 -5.50
CA LEU A 212 16.68 -13.81 -5.46
C LEU A 212 16.69 -14.96 -6.46
N ASN A 213 17.88 -15.23 -7.03
CA ASN A 213 18.11 -16.45 -7.79
C ASN A 213 18.31 -17.64 -6.83
N PRO A 214 17.46 -18.67 -6.85
CA PRO A 214 17.67 -19.88 -6.05
C PRO A 214 18.86 -20.74 -6.54
N SER A 215 19.41 -20.48 -7.73
CA SER A 215 20.31 -21.41 -8.44
C SER A 215 21.80 -21.04 -8.52
N ARG A 216 22.31 -20.09 -7.74
CA ARG A 216 23.78 -19.87 -7.64
C ARG A 216 24.28 -19.67 -6.20
N GLY A 217 24.34 -20.76 -5.47
CA GLY A 217 25.39 -20.95 -4.47
C GLY A 217 26.67 -21.42 -5.18
N GLU A 218 27.34 -20.55 -5.93
CA GLU A 218 28.68 -20.89 -6.46
C GLU A 218 29.69 -20.81 -5.31
N TYR A 219 30.24 -21.98 -4.96
CA TYR A 219 31.39 -22.09 -4.08
C TYR A 219 32.62 -21.55 -4.82
N SER A 220 33.05 -20.35 -4.49
CA SER A 220 34.45 -19.96 -4.73
C SER A 220 35.25 -20.29 -3.47
N PHE A 221 35.92 -21.43 -3.48
CA PHE A 221 37.06 -21.65 -2.58
C PHE A 221 38.24 -20.87 -3.16
N GLN A 222 38.79 -19.95 -2.37
CA GLN A 222 40.19 -19.52 -2.49
C GLN A 222 40.91 -19.99 -1.25
#